data_AF-A0A817BDV0-F1
#
_entry.id   AF-A0A817BDV0-F1
#
_cell.length_a   1.000
_cell.length_b   1.000
_cell.length_c   1.000
_cell.angle_alpha   90.00
_cell.angle_beta   90.00
_cell.angle_gamma   90.00
#
_symmetry.space_group_name_H-M   'P 1'
#
loop_
_entity.id
_entity.type
_entity.pdbx_description
1 polymer ?
#
loop_
_entity_poly.entity_id
_entity_poly.type
_entity_poly.pdbx_seq_one_letter_code
_entity_poly.pdbx_strand_id
1 'polypeptide(L)'
;MTDQVFPASKPPTATNGVPPGANSAPPPPAPTTVNGNGMSNQKPQVYIPANRPVYRPQPYSRHHHHQSRPSCRRVCCCCCFWSILIFLLLALMAAIAATAVYVIYHPRPPSFSVPSLRISRVNLTTASDTSVSHLSSFFNFTLLSENPNQHLTFSYHPFAVTVKSVKSGETLANGTVPGFFSDNKNKTTFRGVIATSTSARELDPEEARHLKSDLTRARVGLEIEMRTKVKMQMGKVKSEGVEIKVTCRGYEGTVPRGKTPTVATSKQSKCKSDLSVKVWKWSF
;
A
#
# COMPACT_ATOMS: atom_id res chain seq x y z
N MET A 1 -40.40 -20.75 -0.31
CA MET A 1 -39.19 -20.75 -1.17
C MET A 1 -38.23 -19.75 -0.52
N THR A 2 -37.23 -20.18 0.26
CA THR A 2 -35.94 -20.84 -0.13
C THR A 2 -35.02 -19.83 -0.85
N ASP A 3 -33.76 -19.59 -0.44
CA ASP A 3 -32.90 -20.22 0.58
C ASP A 3 -32.08 -19.16 1.37
N GLN A 4 -31.79 -19.35 2.67
CA GLN A 4 -30.58 -19.96 3.27
C GLN A 4 -29.21 -19.51 2.72
N VAL A 5 -28.31 -19.06 3.61
CA VAL A 5 -27.09 -19.78 4.09
C VAL A 5 -26.20 -18.85 4.93
N PHE A 6 -25.71 -19.33 6.09
CA PHE A 6 -24.65 -18.68 6.91
C PHE A 6 -23.27 -19.29 6.59
N PRO A 7 -22.13 -18.65 6.94
CA PRO A 7 -21.49 -19.04 8.21
C PRO A 7 -20.67 -17.97 8.97
N ALA A 8 -20.86 -17.97 10.29
CA ALA A 8 -19.86 -17.84 11.37
C ALA A 8 -18.69 -16.83 11.33
N SER A 9 -18.64 -16.00 12.38
CA SER A 9 -17.40 -15.38 12.89
C SER A 9 -17.18 -15.72 14.38
N LYS A 10 -15.91 -16.00 14.72
CA LYS A 10 -15.29 -15.98 16.06
C LYS A 10 -14.51 -14.65 16.18
N PRO A 11 -13.85 -14.25 17.31
CA PRO A 11 -13.71 -14.87 18.63
C PRO A 11 -13.90 -13.82 19.78
N PRO A 12 -13.04 -13.72 20.81
CA PRO A 12 -12.86 -14.57 22.01
C PRO A 12 -13.28 -13.85 23.32
N THR A 13 -13.07 -14.47 24.49
CA THR A 13 -12.39 -13.89 25.69
C THR A 13 -12.21 -14.98 26.78
N ALA A 14 -11.34 -14.74 27.78
CA ALA A 14 -11.04 -15.62 28.92
C ALA A 14 -12.22 -15.69 29.94
N THR A 15 -12.22 -16.44 31.06
CA THR A 15 -11.27 -16.37 32.20
C THR A 15 -11.46 -17.54 33.20
N ASN A 16 -10.43 -17.82 34.00
CA ASN A 16 -10.30 -18.63 35.25
C ASN A 16 -11.54 -19.25 35.94
N GLY A 17 -11.37 -20.42 36.59
CA GLY A 17 -12.12 -20.73 37.84
C GLY A 17 -12.28 -22.19 38.29
N VAL A 18 -11.45 -22.63 39.25
CA VAL A 18 -11.65 -23.52 40.43
C VAL A 18 -12.84 -24.57 40.49
N PRO A 19 -12.61 -25.82 40.95
CA PRO A 19 -13.65 -26.83 41.34
C PRO A 19 -14.23 -26.57 42.77
N PRO A 20 -15.01 -27.43 43.50
CA PRO A 20 -15.43 -28.85 43.28
C PRO A 20 -16.91 -29.19 43.67
N GLY A 21 -17.28 -30.48 43.81
CA GLY A 21 -18.14 -30.92 44.94
C GLY A 21 -19.39 -31.81 44.68
N ALA A 22 -19.30 -33.07 45.13
CA ALA A 22 -20.30 -33.88 45.90
C ALA A 22 -21.79 -34.10 45.46
N ASN A 23 -22.09 -35.38 45.16
CA ASN A 23 -23.12 -36.27 45.77
C ASN A 23 -24.58 -35.81 46.07
N SER A 24 -25.57 -36.50 45.47
CA SER A 24 -26.86 -36.99 46.06
C SER A 24 -27.83 -37.46 44.95
N ALA A 25 -28.92 -38.24 45.12
CA ALA A 25 -29.34 -39.36 46.01
C ALA A 25 -30.65 -39.99 45.37
N PRO A 26 -31.36 -41.04 45.89
CA PRO A 26 -31.68 -42.20 45.03
C PRO A 26 -33.18 -42.61 44.76
N PRO A 27 -33.82 -43.69 45.31
CA PRO A 27 -34.60 -44.69 44.52
C PRO A 27 -36.03 -44.94 45.12
N PRO A 28 -36.69 -46.14 45.13
CA PRO A 28 -36.56 -47.44 44.42
C PRO A 28 -37.82 -47.75 43.54
N PRO A 29 -38.74 -48.77 43.70
CA PRO A 29 -38.94 -49.88 44.66
C PRO A 29 -38.60 -51.30 44.10
N ALA A 30 -39.34 -52.35 44.50
CA ALA A 30 -39.27 -53.77 44.05
C ALA A 30 -40.69 -54.41 44.10
N PRO A 31 -40.90 -55.77 43.98
CA PRO A 31 -40.82 -56.62 45.20
C PRO A 31 -40.55 -58.16 45.04
N THR A 32 -39.80 -58.75 46.00
CA THR A 32 -39.93 -60.14 46.57
C THR A 32 -39.74 -61.37 45.63
N THR A 33 -39.40 -62.62 46.03
CA THR A 33 -39.40 -63.46 47.27
C THR A 33 -38.17 -64.43 47.28
N VAL A 34 -37.87 -65.41 48.18
CA VAL A 34 -37.97 -65.67 49.65
C VAL A 34 -37.00 -66.84 50.03
N ASN A 35 -36.39 -66.79 51.24
CA ASN A 35 -35.74 -67.81 52.12
C ASN A 35 -35.09 -69.14 51.61
N GLY A 36 -33.95 -69.49 52.26
CA GLY A 36 -33.45 -70.86 52.42
C GLY A 36 -32.16 -70.96 53.29
N ASN A 37 -32.19 -71.66 54.42
CA ASN A 37 -31.06 -71.78 55.36
C ASN A 37 -30.10 -72.95 55.01
N GLY A 38 -28.81 -72.85 55.37
CA GLY A 38 -27.85 -73.96 55.28
C GLY A 38 -26.54 -73.72 56.05
N MET A 39 -26.03 -74.75 56.74
CA MET A 39 -24.82 -74.70 57.61
C MET A 39 -23.56 -75.24 56.89
N SER A 40 -22.40 -75.17 57.55
CA SER A 40 -21.07 -75.36 56.97
C SER A 40 -20.52 -76.81 56.90
N ASN A 41 -19.37 -76.92 56.22
CA ASN A 41 -18.26 -77.89 56.40
C ASN A 41 -18.19 -79.25 55.65
N GLN A 42 -17.26 -79.28 54.68
CA GLN A 42 -16.09 -80.18 54.56
C GLN A 42 -16.25 -81.72 54.48
N LYS A 43 -15.87 -82.29 53.33
CA LYS A 43 -15.03 -83.51 53.15
C LYS A 43 -14.75 -83.76 51.64
N PRO A 44 -13.84 -84.69 51.23
CA PRO A 44 -12.50 -85.00 51.76
C PRO A 44 -11.39 -84.93 50.66
N GLN A 45 -10.13 -85.08 51.07
CA GLN A 45 -8.97 -85.36 50.20
C GLN A 45 -8.98 -86.80 49.66
N VAL A 46 -8.63 -87.01 48.38
CA VAL A 46 -8.06 -88.27 47.83
C VAL A 46 -7.01 -87.94 46.75
N TYR A 47 -5.96 -88.76 46.67
CA TYR A 47 -4.73 -88.61 45.87
C TYR A 47 -4.80 -89.37 44.51
N ILE A 48 -3.66 -89.59 43.82
CA ILE A 48 -3.39 -90.45 42.63
C ILE A 48 -3.49 -89.74 41.25
N PRO A 49 -2.52 -89.87 40.30
CA PRO A 49 -1.06 -90.05 40.45
C PRO A 49 -0.24 -89.13 39.50
N ALA A 50 1.09 -89.22 39.53
CA ALA A 50 1.96 -88.67 38.48
C ALA A 50 2.27 -89.74 37.40
N ASN A 51 1.93 -89.47 36.13
CA ASN A 51 2.66 -89.83 34.88
C ASN A 51 1.75 -89.85 33.64
N ARG A 52 1.58 -88.69 33.00
CA ARG A 52 1.35 -88.58 31.54
C ARG A 52 2.15 -87.38 31.01
N PRO A 53 2.73 -87.46 29.79
CA PRO A 53 3.56 -86.37 29.27
C PRO A 53 2.71 -85.12 29.05
N VAL A 54 3.12 -84.00 29.65
CA VAL A 54 2.53 -82.70 29.35
C VAL A 54 2.84 -82.38 27.89
N TYR A 55 1.79 -82.19 27.08
CA TYR A 55 1.89 -81.59 25.76
C TYR A 55 2.38 -80.15 25.92
N ARG A 56 3.71 -79.98 25.93
CA ARG A 56 4.39 -78.70 26.07
C ARG A 56 4.26 -77.97 24.72
N PRO A 57 3.56 -76.82 24.65
CA PRO A 57 3.58 -76.02 23.43
C PRO A 57 5.03 -75.63 23.14
N GLN A 58 5.51 -75.90 21.92
CA GLN A 58 6.86 -75.51 21.54
C GLN A 58 6.96 -73.97 21.60
N PRO A 59 8.07 -73.40 22.12
CA PRO A 59 8.34 -71.97 21.97
C PRO A 59 8.57 -71.68 20.49
N TYR A 60 7.53 -71.20 19.80
CA TYR A 60 7.57 -71.11 18.35
C TYR A 60 8.39 -69.92 17.88
N SER A 61 9.64 -70.18 17.49
CA SER A 61 10.62 -69.20 17.02
C SER A 61 10.28 -68.59 15.64
N ARG A 62 9.14 -67.91 15.51
CA ARG A 62 8.92 -66.94 14.42
C ARG A 62 9.27 -65.54 14.88
N HIS A 63 10.48 -65.14 14.50
CA HIS A 63 10.84 -63.80 14.02
C HIS A 63 10.16 -62.63 14.74
N HIS A 64 10.95 -61.90 15.53
CA HIS A 64 10.71 -60.48 15.76
C HIS A 64 10.80 -59.71 14.43
N HIS A 65 9.74 -59.77 13.64
CA HIS A 65 9.41 -58.66 12.78
C HIS A 65 9.17 -57.46 13.70
N HIS A 66 10.21 -56.64 13.86
CA HIS A 66 10.03 -55.22 13.98
C HIS A 66 9.27 -54.76 12.72
N GLN A 67 7.96 -54.95 12.74
CA GLN A 67 7.03 -54.13 11.97
C GLN A 67 7.21 -52.72 12.50
N SER A 68 8.22 -52.06 11.93
CA SER A 68 8.44 -50.63 11.99
C SER A 68 7.14 -49.99 11.56
N ARG A 69 6.27 -49.68 12.54
CA ARG A 69 5.02 -48.94 12.32
C ARG A 69 5.38 -47.80 11.37
N PRO A 70 4.90 -47.79 10.11
CA PRO A 70 5.37 -46.84 9.12
C PRO A 70 4.95 -45.47 9.64
N SER A 71 5.92 -44.74 10.21
CA SER A 71 5.54 -43.71 11.15
C SER A 71 4.78 -42.63 10.39
N CYS A 72 3.59 -42.25 10.87
CA CYS A 72 2.79 -41.22 10.21
C CYS A 72 3.59 -39.90 10.08
N ARG A 73 4.62 -39.74 10.93
CA ARG A 73 5.68 -38.74 10.87
C ARG A 73 6.48 -38.74 9.55
N ARG A 74 6.84 -39.90 8.97
CA ARG A 74 7.52 -39.99 7.65
C ARG A 74 6.60 -39.58 6.51
N VAL A 75 5.36 -40.09 6.46
CA VAL A 75 4.40 -39.76 5.39
C VAL A 75 4.07 -38.26 5.42
N CYS A 76 3.76 -37.71 6.60
CA CYS A 76 3.53 -36.28 6.79
C CYS A 76 4.75 -35.44 6.37
N CYS A 77 5.96 -35.83 6.77
CA CYS A 77 7.20 -35.12 6.39
C CYS A 77 7.43 -35.13 4.87
N CYS A 78 7.20 -36.25 4.18
CA CYS A 78 7.30 -36.30 2.72
C CYS A 78 6.29 -35.37 2.03
N CYS A 79 5.02 -35.37 2.46
CA CYS A 79 4.00 -34.49 1.89
C CYS A 79 4.35 -33.00 2.09
N CYS A 80 4.87 -32.62 3.26
CA CYS A 80 5.35 -31.26 3.52
C CYS A 80 6.60 -30.91 2.68
N PHE A 81 7.53 -31.86 2.47
CA PHE A 81 8.69 -31.62 1.61
C PHE A 81 8.28 -31.38 0.15
N TRP A 82 7.36 -32.18 -0.38
CA TRP A 82 6.84 -32.00 -1.74
C TRP A 82 6.05 -30.69 -1.90
N SER A 83 5.22 -30.30 -0.91
CA SER A 83 4.49 -29.02 -0.99
C SER A 83 5.43 -27.80 -0.88
N ILE A 84 6.47 -27.86 -0.05
CA ILE A 84 7.53 -26.83 0.01
C ILE A 84 8.31 -26.77 -1.31
N LEU A 85 8.65 -27.91 -1.92
CA LEU A 85 9.33 -27.98 -3.21
C LEU A 85 8.47 -27.38 -4.34
N ILE A 86 7.18 -27.70 -4.38
CA ILE A 86 6.23 -27.12 -5.35
C ILE A 86 6.08 -25.61 -5.12
N PHE A 87 5.98 -25.15 -3.86
CA PHE A 87 5.93 -23.71 -3.54
C PHE A 87 7.20 -22.98 -3.96
N LEU A 88 8.39 -23.56 -3.71
CA LEU A 88 9.68 -22.99 -4.11
C LEU A 88 9.79 -22.92 -5.64
N LEU A 89 9.39 -23.98 -6.36
CA LEU A 89 9.35 -23.99 -7.82
C LEU A 89 8.39 -22.92 -8.38
N LEU A 90 7.20 -22.77 -7.79
CA LEU A 90 6.23 -21.75 -8.19
C LEU A 90 6.73 -20.33 -7.89
N ALA A 91 7.39 -20.12 -6.75
CA ALA A 91 8.04 -18.86 -6.40
C ALA A 91 9.20 -18.53 -7.36
N LEU A 92 10.00 -19.53 -7.76
CA LEU A 92 11.06 -19.38 -8.76
C LEU A 92 10.49 -18.97 -10.12
N MET A 93 9.44 -19.65 -10.60
CA MET A 93 8.75 -19.30 -11.85
C MET A 93 8.13 -17.90 -11.79
N ALA A 94 7.53 -17.52 -10.66
CA ALA A 94 7.00 -16.17 -10.44
C ALA A 94 8.11 -15.10 -10.44
N ALA A 95 9.28 -15.39 -9.82
CA ALA A 95 10.43 -14.49 -9.81
C ALA A 95 11.04 -14.31 -11.21
N ILE A 96 11.16 -15.39 -11.99
CA ILE A 96 11.60 -15.33 -13.40
C ILE A 96 10.62 -14.50 -14.23
N ALA A 97 9.31 -14.74 -14.10
CA ALA A 97 8.28 -14.00 -14.82
C ALA A 97 8.28 -12.50 -14.45
N ALA A 98 8.35 -12.17 -13.16
CA ALA A 98 8.44 -10.79 -12.68
C ALA A 98 9.72 -10.08 -13.18
N THR A 99 10.85 -10.80 -13.22
CA THR A 99 12.12 -10.27 -13.74
C THR A 99 12.04 -10.01 -15.24
N ALA A 100 11.47 -10.94 -16.03
CA ALA A 100 11.26 -10.76 -17.46
C ALA A 100 10.32 -9.56 -17.76
N VAL A 101 9.23 -9.42 -17.01
CA VAL A 101 8.32 -8.26 -17.08
C VAL A 101 9.07 -6.96 -16.76
N TYR A 102 9.87 -6.93 -15.69
CA TYR A 102 10.67 -5.74 -15.34
C TYR A 102 11.68 -5.37 -16.44
N VAL A 103 12.37 -6.36 -17.02
CA VAL A 103 13.39 -6.17 -18.08
C VAL A 103 12.75 -5.79 -19.43
N ILE A 104 11.55 -6.24 -19.75
CA ILE A 104 10.83 -5.81 -20.96
C ILE A 104 10.33 -4.36 -20.80
N TYR A 105 9.72 -4.04 -19.66
CA TYR A 105 9.00 -2.77 -19.52
C TYR A 105 9.82 -1.61 -18.97
N HIS A 106 10.89 -1.88 -18.19
CA HIS A 106 11.83 -0.91 -17.62
C HIS A 106 11.15 0.41 -17.19
N PRO A 107 10.24 0.40 -16.19
CA PRO A 107 9.39 1.54 -15.87
C PRO A 107 10.22 2.75 -15.41
N ARG A 108 10.34 3.75 -16.29
CA ARG A 108 11.04 5.01 -16.05
C ARG A 108 10.01 6.11 -15.74
N PRO A 109 10.27 6.98 -14.75
CA PRO A 109 9.37 8.10 -14.48
C PRO A 109 9.32 9.05 -15.69
N PRO A 110 8.14 9.64 -16.00
CA PRO A 110 8.04 10.70 -17.00
C PRO A 110 8.83 11.94 -16.54
N SER A 111 9.50 12.60 -17.48
CA SER A 111 10.35 13.75 -17.18
C SER A 111 9.67 15.06 -17.59
N PHE A 112 9.79 16.08 -16.73
CA PHE A 112 9.22 17.41 -16.95
C PHE A 112 10.32 18.46 -16.91
N SER A 113 10.17 19.50 -17.73
CA SER A 113 11.07 20.66 -17.72
C SER A 113 10.36 21.94 -18.12
N VAL A 114 10.83 23.07 -17.60
CA VAL A 114 10.37 24.42 -17.96
C VAL A 114 11.55 25.19 -18.58
N PRO A 115 11.80 25.05 -19.90
CA PRO A 115 12.95 25.67 -20.55
C PRO A 115 12.89 27.21 -20.59
N SER A 116 11.71 27.82 -20.40
CA SER A 116 11.54 29.27 -20.42
C SER A 116 10.45 29.73 -19.46
N LEU A 117 10.77 30.63 -18.53
CA LEU A 117 9.82 31.34 -17.67
C LEU A 117 9.93 32.85 -17.96
N ARG A 118 8.79 33.50 -18.24
CA ARG A 118 8.67 34.94 -18.43
C ARG A 118 7.80 35.54 -17.32
N ILE A 119 8.28 36.63 -16.74
CA ILE A 119 7.60 37.46 -15.75
C ILE A 119 7.06 38.66 -16.51
N SER A 120 5.73 38.75 -16.70
CA SER A 120 5.12 39.85 -17.47
C SER A 120 4.66 41.01 -16.58
N ARG A 121 4.15 40.71 -15.39
CA ARG A 121 3.89 41.70 -14.33
C ARG A 121 4.00 41.02 -12.97
N VAL A 122 4.51 41.74 -11.97
CA VAL A 122 4.21 41.48 -10.56
C VAL A 122 4.09 42.85 -9.88
N ASN A 123 2.90 43.17 -9.36
CA ASN A 123 2.64 44.40 -8.62
C ASN A 123 1.90 44.06 -7.32
N LEU A 124 2.38 44.60 -6.20
CA LEU A 124 1.80 44.42 -4.87
C LEU A 124 1.39 45.80 -4.35
N THR A 125 0.09 46.07 -4.34
CA THR A 125 -0.49 47.36 -3.95
C THR A 125 -1.18 47.24 -2.60
N THR A 126 -0.62 47.87 -1.57
CA THR A 126 -1.27 48.05 -0.27
C THR A 126 -2.15 49.30 -0.31
N ALA A 127 -3.44 49.17 0.00
CA ALA A 127 -4.33 50.30 0.18
C ALA A 127 -3.97 51.03 1.49
N SER A 128 -3.84 52.35 1.43
CA SER A 128 -3.56 53.20 2.60
C SER A 128 -4.67 53.14 3.65
N ASP A 129 -5.91 53.04 3.20
CA ASP A 129 -7.09 53.36 4.01
C ASP A 129 -7.66 52.13 4.73
N THR A 130 -7.32 50.92 4.28
CA THR A 130 -7.83 49.65 4.80
C THR A 130 -6.74 48.66 5.23
N SER A 131 -5.45 49.00 5.00
CA SER A 131 -4.28 48.11 5.16
C SER A 131 -4.25 46.84 4.30
N VAL A 132 -5.32 46.54 3.56
CA VAL A 132 -5.41 45.38 2.66
C VAL A 132 -4.35 45.50 1.57
N SER A 133 -3.64 44.40 1.32
CA SER A 133 -2.70 44.30 0.20
C SER A 133 -3.27 43.43 -0.90
N HIS A 134 -3.14 43.87 -2.15
CA HIS A 134 -3.59 43.16 -3.34
C HIS A 134 -2.41 42.81 -4.25
N LEU A 135 -2.36 41.57 -4.73
CA LEU A 135 -1.34 41.11 -5.69
C LEU A 135 -1.91 41.00 -7.10
N SER A 136 -1.25 41.63 -8.07
CA SER A 136 -1.50 41.49 -9.50
C SER A 136 -0.25 40.94 -10.19
N SER A 137 -0.27 39.65 -10.55
CA SER A 137 0.84 38.95 -11.18
C SER A 137 0.43 38.26 -12.48
N PHE A 138 1.39 38.10 -13.39
CA PHE A 138 1.24 37.37 -14.65
C PHE A 138 2.59 36.77 -15.04
N PHE A 139 2.62 35.45 -15.14
CA PHE A 139 3.74 34.65 -15.62
C PHE A 139 3.32 33.88 -16.87
N ASN A 140 4.25 33.72 -17.79
CA ASN A 140 4.06 32.93 -19.01
C ASN A 140 5.25 31.98 -19.16
N PHE A 141 5.01 30.68 -19.31
CA PHE A 141 6.09 29.70 -19.41
C PHE A 141 5.83 28.62 -20.46
N THR A 142 6.90 27.91 -20.83
CA THR A 142 6.81 26.72 -21.67
C THR A 142 7.00 25.50 -20.79
N LEU A 143 6.08 24.54 -20.83
CA LEU A 143 6.22 23.24 -20.17
C LEU A 143 6.50 22.16 -21.23
N LEU A 144 7.58 21.40 -21.04
CA LEU A 144 7.91 20.22 -21.82
C LEU A 144 7.73 18.97 -20.94
N SER A 145 6.91 18.04 -21.41
CA SER A 145 6.69 16.71 -20.82
C SER A 145 7.20 15.64 -21.78
N GLU A 146 8.08 14.77 -21.30
CA GLU A 146 8.68 13.68 -22.09
C GLU A 146 8.48 12.34 -21.40
N ASN A 147 7.82 11.41 -22.10
CA ASN A 147 7.68 10.02 -21.68
C ASN A 147 8.85 9.19 -22.25
N PRO A 148 9.81 8.72 -21.41
CA PRO A 148 10.94 7.93 -21.88
C PRO A 148 10.61 6.45 -22.17
N ASN A 149 9.38 6.00 -21.92
CA ASN A 149 9.01 4.58 -21.97
C ASN A 149 8.57 4.13 -23.37
N GLN A 150 8.92 2.89 -23.72
CA GLN A 150 8.60 2.31 -25.05
C GLN A 150 7.26 1.58 -25.08
N HIS A 151 6.70 1.21 -23.93
CA HIS A 151 5.53 0.34 -23.79
C HIS A 151 4.47 0.85 -22.80
N LEU A 152 4.78 1.92 -22.06
CA LEU A 152 3.88 2.58 -21.11
C LEU A 152 3.37 3.90 -21.70
N THR A 153 2.07 4.15 -21.55
CA THR A 153 1.45 5.45 -21.83
C THR A 153 0.89 6.06 -20.55
N PHE A 154 0.79 7.39 -20.54
CA PHE A 154 0.30 8.15 -19.39
C PHE A 154 -0.88 9.05 -19.78
N SER A 155 -1.95 9.01 -19.00
CA SER A 155 -3.09 9.93 -19.09
C SER A 155 -3.09 10.86 -17.88
N TYR A 156 -2.84 12.14 -18.13
CA TYR A 156 -2.80 13.18 -17.11
C TYR A 156 -4.13 13.93 -17.07
N HIS A 157 -4.64 14.17 -15.87
CA HIS A 157 -5.73 15.12 -15.64
C HIS A 157 -5.18 16.56 -15.74
N PRO A 158 -6.03 17.61 -15.80
CA PRO A 158 -5.55 18.99 -15.75
C PRO A 158 -4.60 19.22 -14.58
N PHE A 159 -3.51 19.95 -14.83
CA PHE A 159 -2.53 20.28 -13.80
C PHE A 159 -2.96 21.58 -13.13
N ALA A 160 -3.05 21.58 -11.80
CA ALA A 160 -3.08 22.82 -11.03
C ALA A 160 -1.64 23.35 -10.91
N VAL A 161 -1.40 24.57 -11.38
CA VAL A 161 -0.10 25.25 -11.37
C VAL A 161 -0.10 26.31 -10.27
N THR A 162 0.98 26.38 -9.50
CA THR A 162 1.22 27.41 -8.48
C THR A 162 2.65 27.91 -8.59
N VAL A 163 2.83 29.21 -8.85
CA VAL A 163 4.13 29.90 -8.86
C VAL A 163 4.36 30.50 -7.48
N LYS A 164 5.54 30.29 -6.90
CA LYS A 164 5.90 30.69 -5.53
C LYS A 164 7.22 31.47 -5.47
N SER A 165 7.37 32.30 -4.45
CA SER A 165 8.71 32.78 -4.04
C SER A 165 9.50 31.63 -3.42
N VAL A 166 10.78 31.50 -3.79
CA VAL A 166 11.70 30.52 -3.20
C VAL A 166 12.08 30.87 -1.75
N LYS A 167 11.98 32.15 -1.36
CA LYS A 167 12.43 32.62 -0.04
C LYS A 167 11.34 32.60 1.03
N SER A 168 10.18 33.18 0.75
CA SER A 168 9.02 33.09 1.66
C SER A 168 8.19 31.81 1.49
N GLY A 169 8.28 31.14 0.34
CA GLY A 169 7.37 30.04 -0.04
C GLY A 169 6.01 30.51 -0.57
N GLU A 170 5.75 31.81 -0.54
CA GLU A 170 4.40 32.38 -0.75
C GLU A 170 3.94 32.36 -2.20
N THR A 171 2.62 32.29 -2.38
CA THR A 171 1.98 32.03 -3.68
C THR A 171 1.80 33.30 -4.51
N LEU A 172 2.67 33.46 -5.50
CA LEU A 172 2.67 34.59 -6.42
C LEU A 172 1.55 34.50 -7.47
N ALA A 173 1.25 33.31 -7.98
CA ALA A 173 0.26 33.11 -9.04
C ALA A 173 -0.28 31.67 -9.09
N ASN A 174 -1.49 31.51 -9.61
CA ASN A 174 -2.09 30.20 -9.92
C ASN A 174 -2.39 30.10 -11.43
N GLY A 175 -2.43 28.88 -11.96
CA GLY A 175 -2.76 28.63 -13.37
C GLY A 175 -3.17 27.18 -13.58
N THR A 176 -3.47 26.83 -14.83
CA THR A 176 -3.79 25.45 -15.20
C THR A 176 -3.12 25.04 -16.51
N VAL A 177 -2.81 23.74 -16.65
CA VAL A 177 -2.50 23.10 -17.93
C VAL A 177 -3.61 22.09 -18.21
N PRO A 178 -4.17 22.01 -19.43
CA PRO A 178 -5.16 21.00 -19.76
C PRO A 178 -4.61 19.58 -19.56
N GLY A 179 -5.51 18.64 -19.25
CA GLY A 179 -5.16 17.22 -19.22
C GLY A 179 -4.78 16.73 -20.60
N PHE A 180 -3.84 15.79 -20.68
CA PHE A 180 -3.32 15.29 -21.95
C PHE A 180 -2.94 13.81 -21.88
N PHE A 181 -2.83 13.19 -23.05
CA PHE A 181 -2.31 11.84 -23.21
C PHE A 181 -0.86 11.89 -23.70
N SER A 182 -0.04 10.98 -23.20
CA SER A 182 1.39 10.89 -23.51
C SER A 182 1.72 9.44 -23.89
N ASP A 183 1.69 9.21 -25.19
CA ASP A 183 2.05 7.95 -25.84
C ASP A 183 3.51 7.54 -25.59
N ASN A 184 3.82 6.33 -26.05
CA ASN A 184 5.14 5.71 -26.04
C ASN A 184 6.17 6.66 -26.68
N LYS A 185 7.28 6.97 -25.98
CA LYS A 185 8.34 7.91 -26.41
C LYS A 185 7.88 9.36 -26.71
N ASN A 186 6.65 9.76 -26.37
CA ASN A 186 6.09 11.05 -26.79
C ASN A 186 6.70 12.25 -26.01
N LYS A 187 6.81 13.41 -26.70
CA LYS A 187 7.31 14.68 -26.17
C LYS A 187 6.28 15.79 -26.37
N THR A 188 5.46 16.05 -25.36
CA THR A 188 4.38 17.05 -25.39
C THR A 188 4.90 18.41 -24.92
N THR A 189 4.76 19.46 -25.75
CA THR A 189 5.19 20.82 -25.42
C THR A 189 4.01 21.79 -25.32
N PHE A 190 3.74 22.31 -24.12
CA PHE A 190 2.78 23.38 -23.89
C PHE A 190 3.51 24.72 -23.92
N ARG A 191 3.37 25.46 -25.01
CA ARG A 191 3.91 26.82 -25.14
C ARG A 191 2.92 27.83 -24.56
N GLY A 192 3.43 28.80 -23.81
CA GLY A 192 2.62 29.93 -23.34
C GLY A 192 1.62 29.57 -22.24
N VAL A 193 1.94 28.62 -21.36
CA VAL A 193 1.16 28.35 -20.15
C VAL A 193 1.11 29.63 -19.29
N ILE A 194 -0.09 30.06 -18.93
CA ILE A 194 -0.31 31.28 -18.14
C ILE A 194 -0.53 30.91 -16.68
N ALA A 195 0.10 31.65 -15.77
CA ALA A 195 -0.26 31.68 -14.35
C ALA A 195 -0.40 33.13 -13.90
N THR A 196 -1.49 33.44 -13.20
CA THR A 196 -1.85 34.78 -12.71
C THR A 196 -2.32 34.72 -11.27
N SER A 197 -2.16 35.79 -10.50
CA SER A 197 -3.05 35.98 -9.36
C SER A 197 -4.46 36.29 -9.87
N THR A 198 -5.49 35.75 -9.20
CA THR A 198 -6.87 36.22 -9.41
C THR A 198 -6.92 37.73 -9.19
N SER A 199 -7.76 38.43 -9.94
CA SER A 199 -7.84 39.90 -9.94
C SER A 199 -7.89 40.46 -8.52
N ALA A 200 -6.84 41.19 -8.15
CA ALA A 200 -6.67 41.80 -6.83
C ALA A 200 -6.82 40.83 -5.65
N ARG A 201 -6.32 39.58 -5.77
CA ARG A 201 -6.15 38.65 -4.64
C ARG A 201 -5.70 39.41 -3.40
N GLU A 202 -6.49 39.35 -2.34
CA GLU A 202 -6.13 39.85 -1.02
C GLU A 202 -5.10 38.91 -0.37
N LEU A 203 -4.18 39.49 0.39
CA LEU A 203 -3.10 38.79 1.08
C LEU A 203 -3.16 39.15 2.55
N ASP A 204 -2.91 38.15 3.39
CA ASP A 204 -2.72 38.35 4.83
C ASP A 204 -1.58 39.35 5.08
N PRO A 205 -1.64 40.18 6.14
CA PRO A 205 -0.58 41.15 6.43
C PRO A 205 0.83 40.56 6.50
N GLU A 206 1.01 39.33 6.97
CA GLU A 206 2.32 38.68 7.02
C GLU A 206 2.76 38.13 5.64
N GLU A 207 1.86 37.49 4.88
CA GLU A 207 2.14 37.10 3.48
C GLU A 207 2.53 38.33 2.63
N ALA A 208 1.80 39.44 2.81
CA ALA A 208 2.07 40.71 2.14
C ALA A 208 3.44 41.29 2.53
N ARG A 209 3.82 41.26 3.81
CA ARG A 209 5.16 41.67 4.29
C ARG A 209 6.26 40.78 3.72
N HIS A 210 6.08 39.47 3.75
CA HIS A 210 7.03 38.51 3.19
C HIS A 210 7.25 38.72 1.69
N LEU A 211 6.17 38.82 0.91
CA LEU A 211 6.24 39.11 -0.52
C LEU A 211 6.84 40.48 -0.81
N LYS A 212 6.51 41.53 -0.04
CA LYS A 212 7.16 42.85 -0.15
C LYS A 212 8.67 42.77 0.09
N SER A 213 9.12 41.96 1.04
CA SER A 213 10.54 41.73 1.34
C SER A 213 11.31 40.96 0.25
N ASP A 214 10.60 40.19 -0.58
CA ASP A 214 11.18 39.42 -1.68
C ASP A 214 11.11 40.18 -3.02
N LEU A 215 9.98 40.82 -3.34
CA LEU A 215 9.78 41.57 -4.58
C LEU A 215 10.60 42.88 -4.63
N THR A 216 11.08 43.38 -3.48
CA THR A 216 12.01 44.52 -3.42
C THR A 216 13.46 44.14 -3.73
N ARG A 217 13.81 42.84 -3.80
CA ARG A 217 15.16 42.38 -4.13
C ARG A 217 15.46 42.58 -5.62
N ALA A 218 16.73 42.82 -5.95
CA ALA A 218 17.18 42.95 -7.33
C ALA A 218 16.88 41.71 -8.21
N ARG A 219 16.85 40.51 -7.62
CA ARG A 219 16.37 39.27 -8.25
C ARG A 219 15.49 38.51 -7.28
N VAL A 220 14.35 38.03 -7.79
CA VAL A 220 13.38 37.18 -7.08
C VAL A 220 13.62 35.74 -7.52
N GLY A 221 13.76 34.84 -6.55
CA GLY A 221 13.82 33.39 -6.81
C GLY A 221 12.42 32.82 -6.95
N LEU A 222 12.16 32.06 -8.01
CA LEU A 222 10.85 31.50 -8.36
C LEU A 222 10.87 29.96 -8.39
N GLU A 223 9.83 29.37 -7.82
CA GLU A 223 9.54 27.94 -7.85
C GLU A 223 8.17 27.72 -8.51
N ILE A 224 8.08 26.73 -9.40
CA ILE A 224 6.81 26.32 -10.02
C ILE A 224 6.44 24.95 -9.47
N GLU A 225 5.34 24.88 -8.74
CA GLU A 225 4.71 23.65 -8.28
C GLU A 225 3.52 23.32 -9.20
N MET A 226 3.43 22.07 -9.63
CA MET A 226 2.34 21.58 -10.48
C MET A 226 1.81 20.26 -9.93
N ARG A 227 0.50 20.13 -9.75
CA ARG A 227 -0.14 18.90 -9.25
C ARG A 227 -1.15 18.35 -10.25
N THR A 228 -1.14 17.03 -10.47
CA THR A 228 -2.12 16.34 -11.32
C THR A 228 -2.33 14.89 -10.86
N LYS A 229 -3.44 14.26 -11.31
CA LYS A 229 -3.66 12.82 -11.21
C LYS A 229 -3.24 12.15 -12.52
N VAL A 230 -2.26 11.24 -12.48
CA VAL A 230 -1.77 10.48 -13.64
C VAL A 230 -2.26 9.03 -13.58
N LYS A 231 -2.83 8.53 -14.68
CA LYS A 231 -3.16 7.11 -14.89
C LYS A 231 -2.11 6.50 -15.84
N MET A 232 -1.48 5.42 -15.43
CA MET A 232 -0.56 4.64 -16.27
C MET A 232 -1.34 3.57 -17.03
N GLN A 233 -1.01 3.33 -18.30
CA GLN A 233 -1.64 2.26 -19.09
C GLN A 233 -0.56 1.40 -19.76
N MET A 234 -0.74 0.08 -19.65
CA MET A 234 0.14 -0.97 -20.16
C MET A 234 -0.67 -1.82 -21.15
N GLY A 235 -0.68 -1.40 -22.42
CA GLY A 235 -1.56 -1.98 -23.44
C GLY A 235 -3.04 -1.87 -23.02
N LYS A 236 -3.67 -3.01 -22.70
CA LYS A 236 -5.07 -3.07 -22.25
C LYS A 236 -5.25 -2.84 -20.74
N VAL A 237 -4.20 -3.01 -19.94
CA VAL A 237 -4.26 -2.86 -18.47
C VAL A 237 -4.10 -1.38 -18.10
N LYS A 238 -4.95 -0.88 -17.19
CA LYS A 238 -4.92 0.52 -16.74
C LYS A 238 -4.76 0.55 -15.22
N SER A 239 -3.85 1.39 -14.71
CA SER A 239 -3.71 1.60 -13.27
C SER A 239 -4.85 2.48 -12.73
N GLU A 240 -5.04 2.47 -11.42
CA GLU A 240 -5.68 3.61 -10.77
C GLU A 240 -4.83 4.89 -10.99
N GLY A 241 -5.47 6.06 -10.98
CA GLY A 241 -4.74 7.32 -11.07
C GLY A 241 -4.04 7.67 -9.76
N VAL A 242 -2.74 7.95 -9.81
CA VAL A 242 -1.95 8.40 -8.66
C VAL A 242 -1.76 9.93 -8.75
N GLU A 243 -1.74 10.63 -7.62
CA GLU A 243 -1.43 12.07 -7.60
C GLU A 243 0.10 12.27 -7.67
N ILE A 244 0.56 13.15 -8.54
CA ILE A 244 1.97 13.56 -8.65
C ILE A 244 2.13 15.05 -8.40
N LYS A 245 3.23 15.41 -7.73
CA LYS A 245 3.70 16.79 -7.56
C LYS A 245 4.98 16.96 -8.37
N VAL A 246 4.96 17.87 -9.33
CA VAL A 246 6.12 18.28 -10.11
C VAL A 246 6.58 19.65 -9.63
N THR A 247 7.85 19.76 -9.23
CA THR A 247 8.46 20.96 -8.66
C THR A 247 9.66 21.38 -9.51
N CYS A 248 9.60 22.57 -10.11
CA CYS A 248 10.66 23.18 -10.90
C CYS A 248 11.30 24.31 -10.09
N ARG A 249 12.62 24.24 -9.85
CA ARG A 249 13.37 25.18 -8.98
C ARG A 249 14.53 25.84 -9.73
N GLY A 250 15.09 26.90 -9.15
CA GLY A 250 16.31 27.53 -9.67
C GLY A 250 16.08 28.56 -10.78
N TYR A 251 14.90 29.17 -10.83
CA TYR A 251 14.60 30.32 -11.67
C TYR A 251 14.84 31.61 -10.87
N GLU A 252 15.52 32.59 -11.45
CA GLU A 252 15.78 33.91 -10.86
C GLU A 252 15.48 35.00 -11.88
N GLY A 253 14.70 36.02 -11.52
CA GLY A 253 14.35 37.11 -12.43
C GLY A 253 14.18 38.45 -11.74
N THR A 254 14.36 39.54 -12.50
CA THR A 254 13.99 40.89 -12.05
C THR A 254 12.47 41.07 -12.17
N VAL A 255 11.86 41.83 -11.26
CA VAL A 255 10.44 42.22 -11.42
C VAL A 255 10.36 43.33 -12.48
N PRO A 256 9.56 43.18 -13.55
CA PRO A 256 9.40 44.23 -14.56
C PRO A 256 8.66 45.43 -13.96
N ARG A 257 9.27 46.62 -14.03
CA ARG A 257 8.68 47.91 -13.59
C ARG A 257 7.86 48.60 -14.70
N GLY A 258 7.66 47.96 -15.85
CA GLY A 258 7.00 48.52 -17.02
C GLY A 258 6.30 47.45 -17.86
N LYS A 259 5.88 47.81 -19.09
CA LYS A 259 5.12 46.93 -19.98
C LYS A 259 5.94 45.79 -20.62
N THR A 260 7.27 45.80 -20.45
CA THR A 260 8.20 44.83 -21.06
C THR A 260 8.40 43.61 -20.15
N PRO A 261 8.10 42.38 -20.62
CA PRO A 261 8.27 41.17 -19.82
C PRO A 261 9.75 40.79 -19.66
N THR A 262 10.13 40.35 -18.46
CA THR A 262 11.46 39.83 -18.14
C THR A 262 11.51 38.32 -18.36
N VAL A 263 12.59 37.79 -18.96
CA VAL A 263 12.87 36.34 -18.96
C VAL A 263 13.65 36.00 -17.69
N ALA A 264 13.17 35.04 -16.89
CA ALA A 264 13.89 34.55 -15.73
C ALA A 264 15.07 33.66 -16.16
N THR A 265 16.25 33.88 -15.58
CA THR A 265 17.41 33.00 -15.75
C THR A 265 17.14 31.68 -15.02
N SER A 266 17.39 30.54 -15.66
CA SER A 266 17.28 29.23 -15.04
C SER A 266 18.67 28.62 -14.84
N LYS A 267 18.93 28.12 -13.63
CA LYS A 267 20.11 27.29 -13.33
C LYS A 267 19.89 25.82 -13.69
N GLN A 268 18.64 25.35 -13.66
CA GLN A 268 18.24 23.99 -14.02
C GLN A 268 16.81 24.00 -14.61
N SER A 269 16.66 23.58 -15.87
CA SER A 269 15.35 23.51 -16.54
C SER A 269 14.52 22.28 -16.16
N LYS A 270 15.18 21.20 -15.70
CA LYS A 270 14.52 19.94 -15.28
C LYS A 270 13.77 20.11 -13.96
N CYS A 271 12.58 19.54 -13.87
CA CYS A 271 11.76 19.54 -12.67
C CYS A 271 11.86 18.20 -11.93
N LYS A 272 11.77 18.23 -10.60
CA LYS A 272 11.66 17.02 -9.76
C LYS A 272 10.20 16.57 -9.73
N SER A 273 9.95 15.29 -9.99
CA SER A 273 8.62 14.67 -9.88
C SER A 273 8.54 13.77 -8.65
N ASP A 274 7.75 14.17 -7.66
CA ASP A 274 7.47 13.39 -6.45
C ASP A 274 6.09 12.74 -6.56
N LEU A 275 6.01 11.46 -6.22
CA LEU A 275 4.74 10.73 -6.09
C LEU A 275 4.06 11.17 -4.79
N SER A 276 2.86 11.75 -4.89
CA SER A 276 2.00 12.00 -3.73
C SER A 276 1.31 10.69 -3.37
N VAL A 277 2.06 9.80 -2.70
CA VAL A 277 1.54 8.51 -2.21
C VAL A 277 0.62 8.77 -1.01
N LYS A 278 -0.59 9.21 -1.32
CA LYS A 278 -1.71 9.24 -0.39
C LYS A 278 -1.98 7.79 0.01
N VAL A 279 -1.57 7.43 1.23
CA VAL A 279 -1.50 6.04 1.71
C VAL A 279 -2.80 5.30 1.38
N TRP A 280 -2.67 4.15 0.74
CA TRP A 280 -3.80 3.38 0.23
C TRP A 280 -4.73 3.02 1.39
N LYS A 281 -5.90 3.68 1.44
CA LYS A 281 -7.02 3.23 2.28
C LYS A 281 -7.64 2.01 1.61
N TRP A 282 -7.02 0.85 1.83
CA TRP A 282 -7.64 -0.44 1.61
C TRP A 282 -8.86 -0.53 2.53
N SER A 283 -10.05 -0.31 1.98
CA SER A 283 -11.28 -0.75 2.64
C SER A 283 -11.40 -2.24 2.38
N PHE A 284 -11.40 -3.01 3.46
CA PHE A 284 -11.91 -4.37 3.48
C PHE A 284 -13.43 -4.35 3.68
#